data_AF-A0A3S1C7M3-F1
#
_entry.id   AF-A0A3S1C7M3-F1
#
_cell.length_a   1.000
_cell.length_b   1.000
_cell.length_c   1.000
_cell.angle_alpha   90.00
_cell.angle_beta   90.00
_cell.angle_gamma   90.00
#
_symmetry.space_group_name_H-M   'P 1'
#
loop_
_entity.id
_entity.type
_entity.pdbx_description
1 polymer ?
#
loop_
_entity_poly.entity_id
_entity_poly.type
_entity_poly.pdbx_seq_one_letter_code
_entity_poly.pdbx_strand_id
1 'polypeptide(L)'
;DILIFEGINVLQPGKLPQDGKIVPFLSDFFDFAIYIDADEKLIHNWYISRFMRLRETAFRNPDSFFHRYSQLSESSARAIAEGLWTNINLKNLRENILPTRARADLILRKGADHLIEEVALRKL
;
A
#
# COMPACT_ATOMS: atom_id res chain seq x y z
N ASP A 1 -20.96 -7.41 15.97
CA ASP A 1 -20.04 -8.03 14.99
C ASP A 1 -19.19 -6.96 14.32
N ILE A 2 -18.03 -7.31 13.75
CA ILE A 2 -17.08 -6.38 13.11
C ILE A 2 -16.66 -6.96 11.75
N LEU A 3 -16.67 -6.13 10.70
CA LEU A 3 -16.06 -6.43 9.41
C LEU A 3 -14.81 -5.58 9.21
N ILE A 4 -13.68 -6.20 8.90
CA ILE A 4 -12.44 -5.49 8.55
C ILE A 4 -12.33 -5.47 7.03
N PHE A 5 -12.26 -4.28 6.46
CA PHE A 5 -12.02 -4.06 5.04
C PHE A 5 -10.62 -3.47 4.84
N GLU A 6 -9.77 -4.14 4.07
CA GLU A 6 -8.40 -3.69 3.79
C GLU A 6 -8.18 -3.40 2.31
N GLY A 7 -7.34 -2.41 2.02
CA GLY A 7 -6.96 -2.07 0.66
C GLY A 7 -6.25 -0.72 0.56
N ILE A 8 -5.57 -0.51 -0.55
CA ILE A 8 -4.85 0.74 -0.84
C ILE A 8 -5.77 1.88 -1.30
N ASN A 9 -7.01 1.57 -1.67
CA ASN A 9 -7.98 2.50 -2.27
C ASN A 9 -9.20 2.78 -1.38
N VAL A 10 -9.22 2.25 -0.14
CA VAL A 10 -10.42 2.26 0.73
C VAL A 10 -10.84 3.67 1.17
N LEU A 11 -9.90 4.61 1.14
CA LEU A 11 -10.11 6.03 1.46
C LEU A 11 -10.13 6.95 0.24
N GLN A 12 -10.02 6.41 -0.98
CA GLN A 12 -10.02 7.24 -2.18
C GLN A 12 -11.40 7.85 -2.39
N PRO A 13 -11.49 9.18 -2.63
CA PRO A 13 -12.71 9.74 -3.17
C PRO A 13 -12.92 9.19 -4.57
N GLY A 14 -14.16 8.83 -4.90
CA GLY A 14 -14.54 8.60 -6.28
C GLY A 14 -14.52 9.91 -7.07
N LYS A 15 -14.46 9.80 -8.39
CA LYS A 15 -14.56 10.96 -9.27
C LYS A 15 -15.99 11.49 -9.23
N LEU A 16 -16.17 12.75 -8.83
CA LEU A 16 -17.44 13.42 -8.97
C LEU A 16 -17.78 13.51 -10.46
N PRO A 17 -18.92 12.96 -10.91
CA PRO A 17 -19.33 13.08 -12.30
C PRO A 17 -19.64 14.55 -12.62
N GLN A 18 -19.34 14.97 -13.85
CA GLN A 18 -19.54 16.36 -14.31
C GLN A 18 -21.02 16.79 -14.30
N ASP A 19 -21.95 15.82 -14.26
CA ASP A 19 -23.39 16.05 -14.19
C ASP A 19 -23.90 16.38 -12.76
N GLY A 20 -23.00 16.50 -11.79
CA GLY A 20 -23.32 16.93 -10.42
C GLY A 20 -23.99 15.86 -9.57
N LYS A 21 -24.11 14.61 -10.05
CA LYS A 21 -24.64 13.51 -9.24
C LYS A 21 -23.69 13.15 -8.11
N ILE A 22 -24.22 13.11 -6.89
CA ILE A 22 -23.49 12.60 -5.73
C ILE A 22 -23.35 11.09 -5.92
N VAL A 23 -22.12 10.62 -6.06
CA VAL A 23 -21.79 9.20 -6.09
C VAL A 23 -21.22 8.86 -4.72
N PRO A 24 -21.85 7.96 -3.94
CA PRO A 24 -21.31 7.55 -2.66
C PRO A 24 -19.95 6.87 -2.86
N PHE A 25 -19.02 7.13 -1.96
CA PHE A 25 -17.68 6.55 -1.98
C PHE A 25 -17.59 5.42 -0.96
N LEU A 26 -16.61 4.53 -1.14
CA LEU A 26 -16.49 3.35 -0.28
C LEU A 26 -16.30 3.74 1.20
N SER A 27 -15.58 4.84 1.47
CA SER A 27 -15.38 5.36 2.81
C SER A 27 -16.66 5.83 3.51
N ASP A 28 -17.73 6.14 2.76
CA ASP A 28 -18.99 6.60 3.34
C ASP A 28 -19.73 5.48 4.09
N PHE A 29 -19.29 4.23 3.92
CA PHE A 29 -19.87 3.05 4.56
C PHE A 29 -19.01 2.53 5.73
N PHE A 30 -17.94 3.24 6.11
CA PHE A 30 -17.07 2.82 7.21
C PHE A 30 -17.32 3.66 8.45
N ASP A 31 -17.54 2.98 9.58
CA ASP A 31 -17.66 3.63 10.89
C ASP A 31 -16.32 4.12 11.44
N PHE A 32 -15.21 3.51 10.99
CA PHE A 32 -13.87 3.83 11.45
C PHE A 32 -12.81 3.46 10.41
N ALA A 33 -11.88 4.37 10.14
CA ALA A 33 -10.79 4.16 9.19
C ALA A 33 -9.40 4.26 9.83
N ILE A 34 -8.56 3.28 9.53
CA ILE A 34 -7.15 3.22 9.97
C ILE A 34 -6.23 3.39 8.76
N TYR A 35 -5.29 4.34 8.84
CA TYR A 35 -4.21 4.49 7.87
C TYR A 35 -2.88 4.04 8.49
N ILE A 36 -2.19 3.11 7.83
CA ILE A 36 -0.85 2.66 8.24
C ILE A 36 0.19 3.50 7.50
N ASP A 37 0.94 4.31 8.24
CA ASP A 37 1.93 5.24 7.72
C ASP A 37 3.36 4.76 7.99
N ALA A 38 4.32 5.20 7.18
CA ALA A 38 5.75 5.03 7.40
C ALA A 38 6.52 6.02 6.50
N ASP A 39 7.80 6.23 6.79
CA ASP A 39 8.67 6.94 5.86
C ASP A 39 8.76 6.20 4.52
N GLU A 40 8.74 6.93 3.41
CA GLU A 40 8.78 6.36 2.05
C GLU A 40 9.98 5.43 1.84
N LYS A 41 11.15 5.75 2.43
CA LYS A 41 12.35 4.91 2.34
C LYS A 41 12.16 3.59 3.07
N LEU A 42 11.42 3.57 4.17
CA LEU A 42 11.10 2.34 4.90
C LEU A 42 10.15 1.47 4.09
N ILE A 43 9.09 2.06 3.53
CA ILE A 43 8.13 1.33 2.67
C ILE A 43 8.86 0.74 1.46
N HIS A 44 9.75 1.51 0.84
CA HIS A 44 10.62 1.05 -0.24
C HIS A 44 11.44 -0.18 0.19
N ASN A 45 12.19 -0.07 1.29
CA ASN A 45 13.03 -1.15 1.77
C ASN A 45 12.23 -2.41 2.06
N TRP A 46 11.07 -2.29 2.72
CA TRP A 46 10.18 -3.41 2.98
C TRP A 46 9.63 -4.04 1.70
N TYR A 47 9.30 -3.24 0.70
CA TYR A 47 8.85 -3.73 -0.60
C TYR A 47 9.95 -4.57 -1.28
N ILE A 48 11.18 -4.04 -1.35
CA ILE A 48 12.31 -4.75 -1.96
C ILE A 48 12.61 -6.04 -1.19
N SER A 49 12.73 -5.98 0.14
CA SER A 49 12.98 -7.15 0.98
C SER A 49 11.89 -8.23 0.80
N ARG A 50 10.62 -7.83 0.73
CA ARG A 50 9.52 -8.76 0.46
C ARG A 50 9.62 -9.38 -0.93
N PHE A 51 9.93 -8.58 -1.96
CA PHE A 51 10.09 -9.09 -3.33
C PHE A 51 11.19 -10.15 -3.40
N MET A 52 12.35 -9.88 -2.78
CA MET A 52 13.47 -10.82 -2.76
C MET A 52 13.14 -12.09 -1.97
N ARG A 53 12.44 -11.98 -0.84
CA ARG A 53 11.96 -13.16 -0.08
C ARG A 53 10.97 -14.00 -0.88
N LEU A 54 10.07 -13.36 -1.63
CA LEU A 54 9.10 -14.07 -2.48
C LEU A 54 9.77 -14.75 -3.68
N ARG A 55 10.83 -14.16 -4.23
CA ARG A 55 11.68 -14.77 -5.27
C ARG A 55 12.24 -16.13 -4.84
N GLU A 56 12.65 -16.25 -3.58
CA GLU A 56 13.21 -17.48 -3.02
C GLU A 56 12.15 -18.54 -2.66
N THR A 57 10.89 -18.13 -2.56
CA THR A 57 9.80 -18.96 -2.04
C THR A 57 8.64 -19.05 -3.04
N ALA A 58 7.61 -18.23 -2.89
CA ALA A 58 6.36 -18.32 -3.64
C ALA A 58 6.51 -18.18 -5.16
N PHE A 59 7.52 -17.44 -5.64
CA PHE A 59 7.77 -17.31 -7.07
C PHE A 59 8.38 -18.58 -7.68
N ARG A 60 8.95 -19.50 -6.88
CA ARG A 60 9.46 -20.78 -7.41
C ARG A 60 8.37 -21.73 -7.88
N ASN A 61 7.12 -21.51 -7.48
CA ASN A 61 5.99 -22.25 -8.04
C ASN A 61 5.86 -21.91 -9.55
N PRO A 62 5.93 -22.91 -10.46
CA PRO A 62 5.77 -22.69 -11.90
C PRO A 62 4.44 -22.03 -12.29
N ASP A 63 3.38 -22.24 -11.51
CA ASP A 63 2.06 -21.64 -11.74
C ASP A 63 1.96 -20.18 -11.26
N SER A 64 3.00 -19.67 -10.58
CA SER A 64 3.06 -18.28 -10.15
C SER A 64 3.23 -17.37 -11.37
N PHE A 65 2.40 -16.35 -11.50
CA PHE A 65 2.60 -15.27 -12.47
C PHE A 65 4.02 -14.67 -12.40
N PHE A 66 4.62 -14.70 -11.20
CA PHE A 66 5.94 -14.15 -10.92
C PHE A 66 7.09 -15.15 -11.10
N HIS A 67 6.82 -16.38 -11.59
CA HIS A 67 7.83 -17.43 -11.75
C HIS A 67 9.04 -17.00 -12.58
N ARG A 68 8.82 -16.18 -13.60
CA ARG A 68 9.88 -15.59 -14.43
C ARG A 68 10.96 -14.86 -13.62
N TYR A 69 10.65 -14.34 -12.43
CA TYR A 69 11.62 -13.64 -11.58
C TYR A 69 12.45 -14.57 -10.69
N SER A 70 11.99 -15.80 -10.41
CA SER A 70 12.77 -16.76 -9.60
C SER A 70 14.00 -17.29 -10.33
N GLN A 71 14.00 -17.22 -11.67
CA GLN A 71 15.10 -17.69 -12.52
C GLN A 71 16.18 -16.62 -12.77
N LEU A 72 15.92 -15.37 -12.41
CA LEU A 72 16.88 -14.28 -12.57
C LEU A 72 17.95 -14.32 -11.48
N SER A 73 19.12 -13.73 -11.76
CA SER A 73 20.11 -13.44 -10.73
C SER A 73 19.54 -12.49 -9.68
N GLU A 74 20.13 -12.49 -8.49
CA GLU A 74 19.68 -11.63 -7.40
C GLU A 74 19.76 -10.15 -7.78
N SER A 75 20.85 -9.73 -8.43
CA SER A 75 21.05 -8.35 -8.88
C SER A 75 20.03 -7.92 -9.93
N SER A 76 19.74 -8.79 -10.92
CA SER A 76 18.74 -8.51 -11.94
C SER A 76 17.32 -8.45 -11.35
N ALA A 77 16.98 -9.36 -10.45
CA ALA A 77 15.68 -9.35 -9.78
C ALA A 77 15.51 -8.09 -8.91
N ARG A 78 16.55 -7.68 -8.20
CA ARG A 78 16.54 -6.44 -7.42
C ARG A 78 16.34 -5.22 -8.32
N ALA A 79 17.07 -5.12 -9.43
CA ALA A 79 16.89 -4.01 -10.39
C ALA A 79 15.45 -3.94 -10.94
N ILE A 80 14.81 -5.09 -11.19
CA ILE A 80 13.40 -5.14 -11.59
C ILE A 80 12.48 -4.66 -10.45
N ALA A 81 12.73 -5.11 -9.22
CA ALA A 81 11.94 -4.68 -8.06
C ALA A 81 12.01 -3.17 -7.84
N GLU A 82 13.20 -2.58 -7.94
CA GLU A 82 13.46 -1.14 -7.89
C GLU A 82 12.68 -0.40 -9.01
N GLY A 83 12.70 -0.95 -10.22
CA GLY A 83 11.93 -0.42 -11.36
C GLY A 83 10.42 -0.47 -11.13
N LEU A 84 9.89 -1.58 -10.60
CA LEU A 84 8.46 -1.73 -10.28
C LEU A 84 8.04 -0.79 -9.14
N TRP A 85 8.88 -0.65 -8.10
CA TRP A 85 8.63 0.30 -7.04
C TRP A 85 8.52 1.72 -7.60
N THR A 86 9.55 2.18 -8.30
CA THR A 86 9.65 3.57 -8.77
C THR A 86 8.53 3.92 -9.76
N ASN A 87 8.21 3.00 -10.66
CA ASN A 87 7.28 3.29 -11.76
C ASN A 87 5.82 3.02 -11.44
N ILE A 88 5.52 2.22 -10.42
CA ILE A 88 4.15 1.79 -10.10
C ILE A 88 3.81 2.16 -8.67
N ASN A 89 4.47 1.54 -7.69
CA ASN A 89 4.04 1.64 -6.29
C ASN A 89 4.31 3.02 -5.69
N LEU A 90 5.45 3.63 -6.01
CA LEU A 90 5.82 4.95 -5.53
C LEU A 90 4.90 6.03 -6.09
N LYS A 91 4.62 5.99 -7.39
CA LYS A 91 3.66 6.89 -8.03
C LYS A 91 2.28 6.74 -7.41
N ASN A 92 1.80 5.50 -7.27
CA ASN A 92 0.52 5.23 -6.65
C ASN A 92 0.46 5.71 -5.19
N LEU A 93 1.53 5.49 -4.41
CA LEU A 93 1.64 6.00 -3.04
C LEU A 93 1.46 7.51 -3.00
N ARG A 94 2.24 8.25 -3.80
CA ARG A 94 2.22 9.73 -3.77
C ARG A 94 0.95 10.32 -4.35
N GLU A 95 0.44 9.76 -5.44
CA GLU A 95 -0.66 10.34 -6.21
C GLU A 95 -2.04 9.91 -5.68
N ASN A 96 -2.17 8.68 -5.17
CA ASN A 96 -3.49 8.10 -4.90
C ASN A 96 -3.70 7.60 -3.46
N ILE A 97 -2.64 7.25 -2.72
CA ILE A 97 -2.77 6.70 -1.35
C ILE A 97 -2.52 7.78 -0.31
N LEU A 98 -1.33 8.39 -0.31
CA LEU A 98 -0.91 9.39 0.67
C LEU A 98 -1.87 10.59 0.78
N PRO A 99 -2.44 11.14 -0.32
CA PRO A 99 -3.41 12.24 -0.22
C PRO A 99 -4.67 11.88 0.57
N THR A 100 -4.99 10.58 0.70
CA THR A 100 -6.16 10.10 1.45
C THR A 100 -5.90 9.97 2.96
N ARG A 101 -4.65 10.06 3.42
CA ARG A 101 -4.25 9.91 4.83
C ARG A 101 -5.08 10.78 5.78
N ALA A 102 -5.36 12.02 5.39
CA ALA A 102 -6.13 12.96 6.21
C ALA A 102 -7.58 12.52 6.47
N ARG A 103 -8.10 11.55 5.69
CA ARG A 103 -9.46 11.02 5.82
C ARG A 103 -9.59 9.98 6.93
N ALA A 104 -8.49 9.35 7.36
CA ALA A 104 -8.51 8.35 8.42
C ALA A 104 -8.85 8.95 9.79
N ASP A 105 -9.50 8.14 10.63
CA ASP A 105 -9.79 8.47 12.03
C ASP A 105 -8.59 8.14 12.92
N LEU A 106 -7.82 7.12 12.55
CA LEU A 106 -6.59 6.71 13.23
C LEU A 106 -5.45 6.56 12.23
N ILE A 107 -4.30 7.17 12.55
CA ILE A 107 -3.06 6.99 11.82
C ILE A 107 -2.07 6.27 12.74
N LEU A 108 -1.56 5.12 12.28
CA LEU A 108 -0.52 4.35 12.96
C LEU A 108 0.77 4.47 12.16
N ARG A 109 1.76 5.19 12.69
CA ARG A 109 3.04 5.39 12.02
C ARG A 109 4.05 4.35 12.47
N LYS A 110 4.65 3.65 11.51
CA LYS A 110 5.60 2.56 11.74
C LYS A 110 7.05 3.04 11.66
N GLY A 111 7.85 2.54 12.59
CA GLY A 111 9.30 2.58 12.58
C GLY A 111 9.93 1.52 11.67
N ALA A 112 11.26 1.53 11.57
CA ALA A 112 12.03 0.69 10.64
C ALA A 112 11.85 -0.82 10.84
N ASP A 113 11.58 -1.24 12.07
CA ASP A 113 11.36 -2.62 12.51
C ASP A 113 9.90 -3.06 12.48
N HIS A 114 9.04 -2.26 11.82
CA HIS A 114 7.60 -2.44 11.76
C HIS A 114 6.83 -2.26 13.08
N LEU A 115 7.46 -1.76 14.15
CA LEU A 115 6.75 -1.35 15.35
C LEU A 115 6.05 0.00 15.15
N ILE A 116 4.96 0.23 15.90
CA ILE A 116 4.29 1.54 15.90
C ILE A 116 5.10 2.49 16.77
N GLU A 117 5.50 3.62 16.21
CA GLU A 117 6.24 4.68 16.92
C GLU A 117 5.33 5.87 17.26
N GLU A 118 4.34 6.16 16.42
CA GLU A 118 3.41 7.26 16.65
C GLU A 118 1.96 6.83 16.37
N VAL A 119 1.05 7.38 17.17
CA VAL A 119 -0.39 7.17 17.06
C VAL A 119 -1.08 8.53 17.04
N ALA A 120 -1.85 8.81 15.98
CA ALA A 120 -2.67 10.01 15.88
C ALA A 120 -4.14 9.62 15.70
N LEU A 121 -4.98 10.00 16.68
CA LEU A 121 -6.42 9.79 16.67
C LEU A 121 -7.13 11.13 16.45
N ARG A 122 -8.09 11.16 15.52
CA ARG A 122 -8.94 12.33 15.29
C ARG A 122 -9.75 12.64 16.55
N LYS A 123 -9.79 13.91 16.96
CA LYS A 123 -10.66 14.37 18.04
C LYS A 123 -12.12 14.30 17.57
N LEU A 124 -12.99 13.74 18.42
CA LEU A 124 -14.44 13.72 18.26
C LEU A 124 -15.06 15.04 18.76
#